data_AF-A0A6C0DF57-F1
#
_entry.id   AF-A0A6C0DF57-F1
#
_cell.length_a   1.000
_cell.length_b   1.000
_cell.length_c   1.000
_cell.angle_alpha   90.00
_cell.angle_beta   90.00
_cell.angle_gamma   90.00
#
_symmetry.space_group_name_H-M   'P 1'
#
loop_
_entity.id
_entity.type
_entity.pdbx_description
1 polymer ?
#
loop_
_entity_poly.entity_id
_entity_poly.type
_entity_poly.pdbx_seq_one_letter_code
_entity_poly.pdbx_strand_id
1 'polypeptide(L)'
;MIDENILIDENINIQMVDDFEKSNDDFNLKKLMDDFENISLHMDSNHEHENDQLYTDMLNYHMNFTVKQLLLICEYYGLLKDVKTNKMKKQDIIEQILMFENNNDNYETVIRRKELWYYINELKEDKMMKKFIIWN
;
A
#
# COMPACT_ATOMS: atom_id res chain seq x y z
N MET A 1 -24.50 -9.49 38.85
CA MET A 1 -23.27 -8.88 38.31
C MET A 1 -23.62 -8.47 36.89
N ILE A 2 -23.27 -7.25 36.49
CA ILE A 2 -23.92 -6.52 35.39
C ILE A 2 -23.42 -7.06 34.04
N ASP A 3 -24.35 -7.52 33.21
CA ASP A 3 -24.10 -7.90 31.82
C ASP A 3 -23.89 -6.64 30.98
N GLU A 4 -22.63 -6.32 30.65
CA GLU A 4 -22.32 -5.19 29.76
C GLU A 4 -22.39 -5.64 28.30
N ASN A 5 -23.52 -5.32 27.65
CA ASN A 5 -23.67 -5.42 26.21
C ASN A 5 -22.98 -4.22 25.54
N ILE A 6 -21.90 -4.48 24.79
CA ILE A 6 -21.28 -3.47 23.91
C ILE A 6 -21.98 -3.55 22.55
N LEU A 7 -22.67 -2.47 22.18
CA LEU A 7 -23.35 -2.32 20.89
C LEU A 7 -22.30 -1.88 19.84
N ILE A 8 -21.90 -2.79 18.95
CA ILE A 8 -21.06 -2.49 17.79
C ILE A 8 -21.89 -2.85 16.54
N ASP A 9 -22.44 -1.83 15.87
CA ASP A 9 -23.16 -1.86 14.60
C ASP A 9 -24.29 -2.92 14.41
N GLU A 10 -25.44 -2.47 13.88
CA GLU A 10 -26.74 -3.15 13.87
C GLU A 10 -26.86 -4.50 13.13
N ASN A 11 -25.79 -5.24 12.85
CA ASN A 11 -25.91 -6.56 12.21
C ASN A 11 -24.92 -7.64 12.65
N ILE A 12 -24.13 -7.43 13.70
CA ILE A 12 -23.30 -8.51 14.26
C ILE A 12 -23.41 -8.49 15.79
N ASN A 13 -24.25 -9.37 16.34
CA ASN A 13 -24.31 -9.61 17.77
C ASN A 13 -23.32 -10.73 18.12
N ILE A 14 -22.15 -10.36 18.65
CA ILE A 14 -21.15 -11.33 19.13
C ILE A 14 -21.45 -11.60 20.59
N GLN A 15 -22.04 -12.76 20.86
CA GLN A 15 -22.24 -13.24 22.22
C GLN A 15 -21.02 -14.09 22.59
N MET A 16 -20.23 -13.63 23.57
CA MET A 16 -19.20 -14.46 24.18
C MET A 16 -19.92 -15.55 24.98
N VAL A 17 -20.06 -16.73 24.39
CA VAL A 17 -20.55 -17.91 25.10
C VAL A 17 -19.33 -18.54 25.76
N ASP A 18 -19.34 -18.62 27.10
CA ASP A 18 -18.32 -19.30 27.90
C ASP A 18 -18.40 -20.85 27.76
N ASP A 19 -18.64 -21.36 26.55
CA ASP A 19 -18.58 -22.79 26.25
C ASP A 19 -17.14 -23.16 25.87
N PHE A 20 -16.22 -22.95 26.82
CA PHE A 20 -14.93 -23.64 26.80
C PHE A 20 -15.17 -25.08 27.26
N GLU A 21 -15.54 -25.96 26.33
CA GLU A 21 -15.11 -27.35 26.47
C GLU A 21 -13.59 -27.31 26.66
N LYS A 22 -13.12 -27.82 27.81
CA LYS A 22 -11.70 -27.96 28.10
C LYS A 22 -11.07 -28.88 27.05
N SER A 23 -10.66 -28.30 25.93
CA SER A 23 -9.65 -28.88 25.07
C SER A 23 -8.38 -28.98 25.92
N ASN A 24 -7.95 -30.20 26.20
CA ASN A 24 -6.69 -30.50 26.90
C ASN A 24 -5.46 -30.28 25.99
N ASP A 25 -5.53 -29.39 25.01
CA ASP A 25 -4.35 -28.88 24.34
C ASP A 25 -3.78 -27.75 25.20
N ASP A 26 -2.68 -28.08 25.86
CA ASP A 26 -1.88 -27.19 26.69
C ASP A 26 -1.34 -26.04 25.81
N PHE A 27 -2.18 -25.03 25.56
CA PHE A 27 -1.83 -23.85 24.77
C PHE A 27 -0.81 -23.06 25.57
N ASN A 28 0.46 -23.37 25.32
CA ASN A 28 1.57 -22.79 26.04
C ASN A 28 1.79 -21.35 25.57
N LEU A 29 1.00 -20.43 26.13
CA LEU A 29 1.07 -19.00 25.87
C LEU A 29 2.49 -18.46 26.04
N LYS A 30 3.27 -19.05 26.97
CA LYS A 30 4.66 -18.70 27.17
C LYS A 30 5.53 -19.08 25.96
N LYS A 31 5.33 -20.27 25.39
CA LYS A 31 5.99 -20.66 24.14
C LYS A 31 5.61 -19.73 22.99
N LEU A 32 4.35 -19.32 22.89
CA LEU A 32 3.91 -18.35 21.88
C LEU A 32 4.60 -16.99 22.08
N MET A 33 4.73 -16.52 23.32
CA MET A 33 5.41 -15.26 23.64
C MET A 33 6.92 -15.34 23.35
N ASP A 34 7.57 -16.45 23.72
CA ASP A 34 8.99 -16.71 23.44
C ASP A 34 9.23 -16.83 21.91
N ASP A 35 8.32 -17.44 21.16
CA ASP A 35 8.39 -17.53 19.70
C ASP A 35 8.21 -16.13 19.06
N PHE A 36 7.33 -15.28 19.59
CA PHE A 36 7.15 -13.90 19.14
C PHE A 36 8.37 -13.01 19.43
N GLU A 37 8.99 -13.16 20.59
CA GLU A 37 10.19 -12.40 20.96
C GLU A 37 11.39 -12.81 20.10
N ASN A 38 11.52 -14.10 19.75
CA ASN A 38 12.51 -14.59 18.79
C ASN A 38 12.27 -14.08 17.35
N ILE A 39 11.02 -13.89 16.93
CA ILE A 39 10.71 -13.26 15.63
C ILE A 39 11.19 -11.80 15.62
N SER A 40 11.01 -11.06 16.72
CA SER A 40 11.45 -9.66 16.82
C SER A 40 12.97 -9.48 16.73
N LEU A 41 13.76 -10.50 17.10
CA LEU A 41 15.22 -10.48 17.00
C LEU A 41 15.75 -10.71 15.58
N HIS A 42 14.90 -11.10 14.63
CA HIS A 42 15.22 -11.22 13.20
C HIS A 42 14.82 -9.98 12.37
N MET A 43 14.28 -8.94 13.02
CA MET A 43 13.96 -7.65 12.37
C MET A 43 15.18 -6.71 12.26
N ASP A 44 16.38 -7.16 12.63
CA ASP A 44 17.63 -6.38 12.45
C ASP A 44 18.20 -6.50 11.01
N SER A 45 17.45 -7.12 10.10
CA SER A 45 17.72 -7.19 8.65
C SER A 45 16.70 -6.41 7.80
N ASN A 46 16.19 -5.28 8.29
CA ASN A 46 15.37 -4.36 7.47
C ASN A 46 16.11 -3.82 6.22
N HIS A 47 17.42 -4.07 6.08
CA HIS A 47 18.19 -3.64 4.92
C HIS A 47 18.01 -4.50 3.65
N GLU A 48 17.53 -5.75 3.75
CA GLU A 48 17.39 -6.62 2.57
C GLU A 48 16.04 -6.41 1.85
N HIS A 49 14.93 -6.28 2.59
CA HIS A 49 13.60 -6.16 2.00
C HIS A 49 13.29 -4.82 1.31
N GLU A 50 13.86 -3.70 1.79
CA GLU A 50 13.68 -2.39 1.12
C GLU A 50 14.25 -2.38 -0.29
N ASN A 51 15.38 -3.06 -0.50
CA ASN A 51 16.04 -3.14 -1.81
C ASN A 51 15.19 -3.94 -2.81
N ASP A 52 14.55 -5.03 -2.37
CA ASP A 52 13.69 -5.85 -3.20
C ASP A 52 12.42 -5.10 -3.64
N GLN A 53 11.84 -4.31 -2.74
CA GLN A 53 10.65 -3.51 -3.05
C GLN A 53 10.98 -2.41 -4.07
N LEU A 54 12.08 -1.69 -3.88
CA LEU A 54 12.52 -0.65 -4.81
C LEU A 54 12.76 -1.21 -6.21
N TYR A 55 13.40 -2.38 -6.32
CA TYR A 55 13.64 -3.04 -7.59
C TYR A 55 12.33 -3.46 -8.27
N THR A 56 11.38 -3.99 -7.51
CA THR A 56 10.06 -4.38 -8.01
C THR A 56 9.29 -3.17 -8.56
N ASP A 57 9.31 -2.05 -7.84
CA ASP A 57 8.63 -0.83 -8.28
C ASP A 57 9.29 -0.22 -9.52
N MET A 58 10.62 -0.26 -9.60
CA MET A 58 11.35 0.15 -10.81
C MET A 58 10.93 -0.70 -12.02
N LEU A 59 10.87 -2.02 -11.88
CA LEU A 59 10.48 -2.93 -12.95
C LEU A 59 9.01 -2.73 -13.36
N ASN A 60 8.12 -2.50 -12.38
CA ASN A 60 6.72 -2.20 -12.63
C ASN A 60 6.55 -0.92 -13.47
N TYR A 61 7.19 0.18 -13.07
CA TYR A 61 7.15 1.42 -13.85
C TYR A 61 7.79 1.27 -15.23
N HIS A 62 8.85 0.46 -15.34
CA HIS A 62 9.49 0.21 -16.62
C HIS A 62 8.58 -0.56 -17.59
N MET A 63 7.90 -1.60 -17.12
CA MET A 63 7.13 -2.51 -17.97
C MET A 63 5.71 -2.03 -18.24
N ASN A 64 5.03 -1.44 -17.25
CA ASN A 64 3.59 -1.18 -17.30
C ASN A 64 3.23 0.27 -17.64
N PHE A 65 4.21 1.18 -17.66
CA PHE A 65 3.96 2.61 -17.91
C PHE A 65 4.67 3.11 -19.16
N THR A 66 3.94 3.90 -19.95
CA THR A 66 4.50 4.69 -21.04
C THR A 66 5.15 5.97 -20.52
N VAL A 67 6.04 6.57 -21.29
CA VAL A 67 6.67 7.86 -20.93
C VAL A 67 5.63 8.94 -20.65
N LYS A 68 4.53 8.98 -21.44
CA LYS A 68 3.44 9.94 -21.21
C LYS A 68 2.79 9.77 -19.84
N GLN A 69 2.51 8.53 -19.43
CA GLN A 69 1.93 8.26 -18.12
C GLN A 69 2.89 8.60 -16.98
N LEU A 70 4.19 8.34 -17.14
CA LEU A 70 5.19 8.75 -16.15
C LEU A 70 5.27 10.28 -16.04
N LEU A 71 5.19 11.01 -17.15
CA LEU A 71 5.15 12.47 -17.14
C LEU A 71 3.89 13.02 -16.44
N LEU A 72 2.74 12.36 -16.56
CA LEU A 72 1.53 12.73 -15.80
C LEU A 72 1.74 12.57 -14.29
N ILE A 73 2.44 11.52 -13.86
CA ILE A 73 2.82 11.34 -12.45
C ILE A 73 3.76 12.47 -12.01
N CYS A 74 4.77 12.80 -12.80
CA CYS A 74 5.66 13.93 -12.52
C CYS A 74 4.92 15.27 -12.48
N GLU A 75 3.88 15.45 -13.31
CA GLU A 75 3.04 16.64 -13.28
C GLU A 75 2.28 16.76 -11.96
N TYR A 76 1.66 15.65 -11.51
CA TYR A 76 0.98 15.58 -10.23
C TYR A 76 1.91 15.90 -9.05
N TYR A 77 3.16 15.42 -9.09
CA TYR A 77 4.17 15.71 -8.06
C TYR A 77 4.87 17.07 -8.21
N GLY A 78 4.57 17.85 -9.26
CA GLY A 78 5.24 19.12 -9.53
C GLY A 78 6.67 19.01 -10.07
N LEU A 79 7.13 17.80 -10.40
CA LEU A 79 8.48 17.49 -10.91
C LEU A 79 8.62 17.70 -12.43
N LEU A 80 7.52 17.93 -13.14
CA LEU A 80 7.49 17.98 -14.61
C LEU A 80 8.45 19.03 -15.21
N LYS A 81 8.62 20.17 -14.53
CA LYS A 81 9.52 21.23 -14.99
C LYS A 81 10.98 20.77 -15.01
N ASP A 82 11.41 20.08 -13.96
CA ASP A 82 12.79 19.60 -13.81
C ASP A 82 13.06 18.48 -14.81
N VAL A 83 12.11 17.56 -14.95
CA VAL A 83 12.17 16.46 -15.94
C VAL A 83 12.33 16.98 -17.37
N LYS A 84 11.53 17.98 -17.76
CA LYS A 84 11.56 18.56 -19.11
C LYS A 84 12.83 19.38 -19.36
N THR A 85 13.24 20.17 -18.38
CA THR A 85 14.43 21.05 -18.50
C THR A 85 15.69 20.21 -18.65
N ASN A 86 15.80 19.12 -17.89
CA ASN A 86 16.96 18.23 -17.90
C ASN A 86 16.92 17.17 -19.01
N LYS A 87 15.84 17.11 -19.82
CA LYS A 87 15.66 16.14 -20.92
C LYS A 87 15.88 14.69 -20.49
N MET A 88 15.33 14.35 -19.33
CA MET A 88 15.45 13.03 -18.71
C MET A 88 14.89 11.93 -19.60
N LYS A 89 15.60 10.80 -19.68
CA LYS A 89 15.16 9.58 -20.36
C LYS A 89 14.14 8.83 -19.49
N LYS A 90 13.46 7.82 -20.05
CA LYS A 90 12.45 7.04 -19.31
C LYS A 90 12.97 6.53 -17.96
N GLN A 91 14.20 6.01 -17.94
CA GLN A 91 14.81 5.48 -16.72
C GLN A 91 15.02 6.58 -15.67
N ASP A 92 15.61 7.70 -16.06
CA ASP A 92 15.80 8.87 -15.18
C ASP A 92 14.47 9.37 -14.60
N ILE A 93 13.39 9.36 -15.39
CA ILE A 93 12.05 9.75 -14.94
C ILE A 93 11.53 8.78 -13.87
N ILE A 94 11.72 7.48 -14.06
CA ILE A 94 11.31 6.45 -13.09
C ILE A 94 12.08 6.65 -11.79
N GLU A 95 13.39 6.88 -11.86
CA GLU A 95 14.22 7.13 -10.68
C GLU A 95 13.79 8.38 -9.92
N GLN A 96 13.43 9.47 -10.61
CA GLN A 96 12.88 10.67 -9.98
C GLN A 96 11.54 10.40 -9.28
N ILE A 97 10.66 9.62 -9.90
CA ILE A 97 9.40 9.20 -9.29
C ILE A 97 9.67 8.38 -8.02
N LEU A 98 10.54 7.37 -8.10
CA LEU A 98 10.86 6.52 -6.95
C LEU A 98 11.54 7.30 -5.83
N MET A 99 12.43 8.23 -6.15
CA MET A 99 13.07 9.10 -5.16
C MET A 99 12.03 9.97 -4.44
N PHE A 100 11.04 10.49 -5.17
CA PHE A 100 9.94 11.22 -4.57
C PHE A 100 9.05 10.31 -3.71
N GLU A 101 8.74 9.09 -4.18
CA GLU A 101 7.82 8.16 -3.53
C GLU A 101 8.39 7.51 -2.27
N ASN A 102 9.70 7.31 -2.21
CA ASN A 102 10.38 6.76 -1.03
C ASN A 102 10.73 7.81 0.03
N ASN A 103 10.43 9.09 -0.21
CA ASN A 103 10.54 10.10 0.84
C ASN A 103 9.28 10.08 1.71
N ASN A 104 9.44 9.78 3.00
CA ASN A 104 8.36 9.74 3.98
C ASN A 104 7.57 11.06 4.07
N ASP A 105 8.21 12.20 3.82
CA ASP A 105 7.52 13.52 3.81
C ASP A 105 6.46 13.61 2.70
N ASN A 106 6.60 12.81 1.64
CA ASN A 106 5.69 12.78 0.51
C ASN A 106 4.59 11.72 0.63
N TYR A 107 4.61 10.88 1.67
CA TYR A 107 3.76 9.70 1.82
C TYR A 107 2.28 9.96 1.50
N GLU A 108 1.71 11.01 2.09
CA GLU A 108 0.30 11.39 1.88
C GLU A 108 0.00 11.74 0.41
N THR A 109 0.89 12.49 -0.23
CA THR A 109 0.77 12.87 -1.64
C THR A 109 0.83 11.64 -2.54
N VAL A 110 1.71 10.69 -2.21
CA VAL A 110 1.92 9.44 -2.95
C VAL A 110 0.71 8.53 -2.83
N ILE A 111 0.15 8.36 -1.64
CA ILE A 111 -1.07 7.55 -1.41
C ILE A 111 -2.24 8.15 -2.18
N ARG A 112 -2.49 9.45 -2.01
CA ARG A 112 -3.60 10.12 -2.69
C ARG A 112 -3.52 9.94 -4.20
N ARG A 113 -2.31 9.99 -4.76
CA ARG A 113 -2.07 9.72 -6.19
C ARG A 113 -2.36 8.27 -6.57
N LYS A 114 -1.94 7.28 -5.76
CA LYS A 114 -2.27 5.85 -5.97
C LYS A 114 -3.79 5.63 -5.98
N GLU A 115 -4.50 6.22 -5.01
CA GLU A 115 -5.96 6.11 -4.89
C GLU A 115 -6.70 6.71 -6.08
N LEU A 116 -6.33 7.93 -6.49
CA LEU A 116 -6.97 8.59 -7.64
C LEU A 116 -6.77 7.78 -8.93
N TRP A 117 -5.58 7.22 -9.15
CA TRP A 117 -5.31 6.37 -10.32
C TRP A 117 -6.11 5.06 -10.26
N TYR A 118 -6.24 4.48 -9.07
CA TYR A 118 -7.07 3.30 -8.85
C TYR A 118 -8.52 3.58 -9.23
N TYR A 119 -9.12 4.65 -8.72
CA TYR A 119 -10.51 5.01 -9.04
C TYR A 119 -10.70 5.32 -10.53
N ILE A 120 -9.75 5.99 -11.18
CA ILE A 120 -9.82 6.21 -12.63
C ILE A 120 -9.81 4.89 -13.40
N ASN A 121 -9.04 3.90 -12.98
CA ASN A 121 -9.02 2.59 -13.62
C ASN A 121 -10.34 1.85 -13.41
N GLU A 122 -10.88 1.83 -12.19
CA GLU A 122 -12.20 1.24 -11.91
C GLU A 122 -13.31 1.87 -12.78
N LEU A 123 -13.32 3.20 -12.87
CA LEU A 123 -14.31 3.91 -13.66
C LEU A 123 -14.18 3.62 -15.18
N LYS A 124 -12.96 3.38 -15.68
CA LYS A 124 -12.71 3.03 -17.09
C LYS A 124 -13.21 1.64 -17.46
N GLU A 125 -13.20 0.71 -16.50
CA GLU A 125 -13.72 -0.64 -16.69
C GLU A 125 -15.25 -0.70 -16.52
N ASP A 126 -15.85 0.28 -15.83
CA ASP A 126 -17.30 0.34 -15.68
C ASP A 126 -18.03 0.57 -17.01
N LYS A 127 -19.11 -0.19 -17.21
CA LYS A 127 -19.89 -0.20 -18.46
C LYS A 127 -20.54 1.15 -18.76
N MET A 128 -20.97 1.88 -17.73
CA MET A 128 -21.72 3.11 -17.86
C MET A 128 -20.83 4.34 -17.80
N MET A 129 -19.86 4.37 -16.89
CA MET A 129 -19.02 5.54 -16.62
C MET A 129 -17.93 5.73 -17.66
N LYS A 130 -17.39 4.65 -18.25
CA LYS A 130 -16.28 4.75 -19.20
C LYS A 130 -16.49 5.72 -20.36
N LYS A 131 -17.74 5.89 -20.83
CA LYS A 131 -18.08 6.81 -21.93
C LYS A 131 -17.95 8.29 -21.56
N PHE A 132 -17.86 8.60 -20.27
CA PHE A 132 -17.71 9.96 -19.74
C PHE A 132 -16.29 10.27 -19.28
N ILE A 133 -15.39 9.28 -19.28
CA ILE A 133 -14.01 9.47 -18.82
C ILE A 133 -13.17 9.90 -20.00
N ILE A 134 -12.69 11.15 -19.94
CA ILE A 134 -11.70 11.67 -20.88
C ILE A 134 -10.35 11.60 -20.18
N TRP A 135 -9.59 10.57 -20.51
CA TRP A 135 -8.26 10.33 -19.95
C TRP A 135 -7.29 9.98 -21.08
N ASN A 136 -6.67 11.01 -21.65
CA ASN A 136 -5.74 10.92 -22.78
C ASN A 136 -4.35 11.40 -22.38
#